data_AF-A0AAV2BD53-F1
#
_entry.id   AF-A0AAV2BD53-F1
#
_cell.length_a   1.000
_cell.length_b   1.000
_cell.length_c   1.000
_cell.angle_alpha   90.00
_cell.angle_beta   90.00
_cell.angle_gamma   90.00
#
_symmetry.space_group_name_H-M   'P 1'
#
loop_
_entity.id
_entity.type
_entity.pdbx_description
1 polymer ?
#
loop_
_entity_poly.entity_id
_entity_poly.type
_entity_poly.pdbx_seq_one_letter_code
_entity_poly.pdbx_strand_id
1 'polypeptide(L)'
;MPSMFLLQKYELMQFAELVKAVKDGDLQRFGKALEANEDFFIKWGIRLVLEKLKTIIYRNLFKKVYLLFQTHIIPVSAFKDALNFKKEYEDDEEIDDEEVMCILSNLIHENKIKGYISYQHMKVVLSKQNAFPPLSALSE
;
A
#
# COMPACT_ATOMS: atom_id res chain seq x y z
N MET A 1 -2.77 6.59 12.92
CA MET A 1 -2.13 7.64 12.10
C MET A 1 -2.11 8.94 12.89
N PRO A 2 -0.97 9.65 12.95
CA PRO A 2 -0.87 10.92 13.67
C PRO A 2 -1.77 12.00 13.04
N SER A 3 -2.24 12.94 13.87
CA SER A 3 -2.99 14.10 13.40
C SER A 3 -2.06 15.20 12.90
N MET A 4 -2.55 16.06 12.01
CA MET A 4 -1.78 17.20 11.52
C MET A 4 -1.34 18.13 12.64
N PHE A 5 -2.24 18.36 13.61
CA PHE A 5 -1.94 19.14 14.80
C PHE A 5 -0.76 18.58 15.61
N LEU A 6 -0.67 17.24 15.74
CA LEU A 6 0.44 16.61 16.44
C LEU A 6 1.77 16.86 15.71
N LEU A 7 1.77 16.76 14.37
CA LEU A 7 2.97 17.02 13.59
C LEU A 7 3.43 18.48 13.70
N GLN A 8 2.49 19.43 13.66
CA GLN A 8 2.81 20.84 13.84
C GLN A 8 3.33 21.14 15.25
N LYS A 9 2.69 20.59 16.28
CA LYS A 9 3.07 20.81 17.69
C LYS A 9 4.51 20.38 17.98
N TYR A 10 5.01 19.34 17.32
CA TYR A 10 6.34 18.79 17.52
C TYR A 10 7.30 19.07 16.34
N GLU A 11 6.92 19.94 15.41
CA GLU A 11 7.75 20.32 14.24
C GLU A 11 8.16 19.14 13.33
N LEU A 12 7.31 18.10 13.26
CA LEU A 12 7.53 16.85 12.50
C LEU A 12 6.80 16.86 11.14
N MET A 13 6.85 18.00 10.44
CA MET A 13 6.13 18.19 9.19
C MET A 13 6.63 17.32 8.03
N GLN A 14 7.84 16.77 8.14
CA GLN A 14 8.42 15.79 7.20
C GLN A 14 7.53 14.54 7.07
N PHE A 15 6.75 14.20 8.09
CA PHE A 15 5.83 13.06 8.07
C PHE A 15 4.47 13.36 7.43
N ALA A 16 4.13 14.62 7.19
CA ALA A 16 2.79 15.01 6.77
C ALA A 16 2.41 14.36 5.43
N GLU A 17 3.31 14.39 4.45
CA GLU A 17 3.09 13.79 3.13
C GLU A 17 3.12 12.26 3.17
N LEU A 18 3.98 11.66 3.99
CA LEU A 18 4.00 10.21 4.21
C LEU A 18 2.67 9.71 4.77
N VAL A 19 2.11 10.40 5.77
CA VAL A 19 0.83 10.02 6.39
C VAL A 19 -0.32 10.08 5.38
N LYS A 20 -0.34 11.09 4.51
CA LYS A 20 -1.34 11.19 3.44
C LYS A 20 -1.17 10.05 2.43
N ALA A 21 0.05 9.84 1.95
CA ALA A 21 0.37 8.78 0.99
C ALA A 21 -0.03 7.38 1.50
N VAL A 22 0.25 7.07 2.77
CA VAL A 22 -0.13 5.77 3.35
C VAL A 22 -1.65 5.63 3.47
N LYS A 23 -2.37 6.68 3.87
CA LYS A 23 -3.85 6.64 3.93
C LYS A 23 -4.46 6.48 2.54
N ASP A 24 -3.88 7.14 1.54
CA ASP A 24 -4.40 7.16 0.19
C ASP A 24 -4.00 5.93 -0.64
N GLY A 25 -3.02 5.14 -0.19
CA GLY A 25 -2.49 4.05 -0.99
C GLY A 25 -1.65 4.56 -2.17
N ASP A 26 -1.01 5.73 -2.03
CA ASP A 26 -0.25 6.38 -3.11
C ASP A 26 1.25 6.12 -2.93
N LEU A 27 1.78 5.12 -3.67
CA LEU A 27 3.18 4.72 -3.58
C LEU A 27 4.15 5.79 -4.12
N GLN A 28 3.77 6.50 -5.17
CA GLN A 28 4.62 7.52 -5.76
C GLN A 28 4.78 8.72 -4.84
N ARG A 29 3.66 9.21 -4.28
CA ARG A 29 3.70 10.29 -3.29
C ARG A 29 4.54 9.90 -2.08
N PHE A 30 4.48 8.63 -1.67
CA PHE A 30 5.31 8.12 -0.60
C PHE A 30 6.80 8.14 -0.93
N GLY A 31 7.19 7.69 -2.13
CA GLY A 31 8.57 7.76 -2.63
C GLY A 31 9.11 9.18 -2.67
N LYS A 32 8.38 10.09 -3.35
CA LYS A 32 8.75 11.53 -3.43
C LYS A 32 8.90 12.18 -2.05
N ALA A 33 8.02 11.83 -1.09
CA ALA A 33 8.08 12.36 0.27
C ALA A 33 9.26 11.81 1.08
N LEU A 34 9.66 10.56 0.84
CA LEU A 34 10.86 9.95 1.44
C LEU A 34 12.13 10.62 0.92
N GLU A 35 12.25 10.79 -0.40
CA GLU A 35 13.40 11.43 -1.05
C GLU A 35 13.56 12.89 -0.62
N ALA A 36 12.46 13.66 -0.63
CA ALA A 36 12.49 15.07 -0.27
C ALA A 36 12.95 15.35 1.18
N ASN A 37 12.89 14.35 2.06
CA ASN A 37 13.27 14.47 3.47
C ASN A 37 14.30 13.39 3.88
N GLU A 38 15.05 12.86 2.92
CA GLU A 38 15.90 11.68 3.13
C GLU A 38 16.98 11.91 4.20
N ASP A 39 17.66 13.05 4.14
CA ASP A 39 18.69 13.44 5.12
C ASP A 39 18.15 13.40 6.56
N PHE A 40 16.91 13.87 6.77
CA PHE A 40 16.27 13.82 8.08
C PHE A 40 16.03 12.38 8.52
N PHE A 41 15.46 11.54 7.66
CA PHE A 41 15.14 10.15 8.00
C PHE A 41 16.38 9.27 8.20
N ILE A 42 17.46 9.53 7.45
CA ILE A 42 18.75 8.85 7.62
C ILE A 42 19.42 9.30 8.92
N LYS A 43 19.47 10.61 9.18
CA LYS A 43 20.07 11.16 10.41
C LYS A 43 19.46 10.56 11.68
N TRP A 44 18.15 10.30 11.66
CA TRP A 44 17.43 9.68 12.79
C TRP A 44 17.34 8.15 12.71
N GLY A 45 17.91 7.51 11.69
CA GLY A 45 17.92 6.05 11.54
C GLY A 45 16.57 5.40 11.26
N ILE A 46 15.56 6.17 10.83
CA ILE A 46 14.18 5.70 10.64
C ILE A 46 13.81 5.38 9.18
N ARG A 47 14.71 5.66 8.22
CA ARG A 47 14.51 5.42 6.78
C ARG A 47 14.04 3.99 6.47
N LEU A 48 14.70 2.98 7.04
CA LEU A 48 14.36 1.56 6.82
C LEU A 48 13.04 1.16 7.48
N VAL A 49 12.68 1.79 8.60
CA VAL A 49 11.39 1.54 9.26
C VAL A 49 10.26 2.10 8.40
N LEU A 50 10.46 3.27 7.80
CA LEU A 50 9.49 3.87 6.89
C LEU A 50 9.27 3.00 5.65
N GLU A 51 10.30 2.38 5.10
CA GLU A 51 10.17 1.45 3.96
C GLU A 51 9.16 0.31 4.22
N LYS A 52 9.06 -0.19 5.46
CA LYS A 52 8.06 -1.21 5.83
C LYS A 52 6.63 -0.74 5.63
N LEU A 53 6.38 0.57 5.62
CA LEU A 53 5.05 1.14 5.38
C LEU A 53 4.53 0.81 3.98
N LYS A 54 5.39 0.56 2.98
CA LYS A 54 4.99 0.19 1.61
C LYS A 54 3.96 -0.94 1.58
N THR A 55 4.12 -1.95 2.43
CA THR A 55 3.17 -3.07 2.56
C THR A 55 1.76 -2.59 2.95
N ILE A 56 1.66 -1.59 3.83
CA ILE A 56 0.40 -0.98 4.25
C ILE A 56 -0.19 -0.12 3.13
N ILE A 57 0.65 0.57 2.36
CA ILE A 57 0.22 1.37 1.20
C ILE A 57 -0.42 0.47 0.15
N TYR A 58 0.25 -0.63 -0.23
CA TYR A 58 -0.30 -1.64 -1.14
C TYR A 58 -1.66 -2.15 -0.67
N ARG A 59 -1.75 -2.55 0.61
CA ARG A 59 -3.00 -3.00 1.21
C ARG A 59 -4.10 -1.95 1.10
N ASN A 60 -3.80 -0.67 1.35
CA ASN A 60 -4.79 0.40 1.29
C ASN A 60 -5.24 0.71 -0.14
N LEU A 61 -4.32 0.67 -1.11
CA LEU A 61 -4.64 0.77 -2.53
C LEU A 61 -5.59 -0.36 -2.96
N PHE A 62 -5.22 -1.61 -2.66
CA PHE A 62 -6.04 -2.79 -3.00
C PHE A 62 -7.39 -2.80 -2.30
N LYS A 63 -7.47 -2.26 -1.08
CA LYS A 63 -8.75 -2.04 -0.40
C LYS A 63 -9.65 -1.10 -1.20
N LYS A 64 -9.11 -0.03 -1.80
CA LYS A 64 -9.88 0.88 -2.66
C LYS A 64 -10.38 0.16 -3.91
N VAL A 65 -9.53 -0.63 -4.59
CA VAL A 65 -9.93 -1.46 -5.73
C VAL A 65 -11.09 -2.39 -5.37
N TYR A 66 -10.99 -3.07 -4.22
CA TYR A 66 -12.05 -3.92 -3.70
C TYR A 66 -13.38 -3.19 -3.47
N LEU A 67 -13.33 -2.01 -2.84
CA LEU A 67 -14.52 -1.20 -2.58
C LEU A 67 -15.18 -0.70 -3.88
N LEU A 68 -14.40 -0.43 -4.93
CA LEU A 68 -14.91 0.01 -6.22
C LEU A 68 -15.56 -1.13 -7.02
N PHE A 69 -15.00 -2.34 -6.97
CA PHE A 69 -15.51 -3.50 -7.72
C PHE A 69 -16.83 -4.06 -7.18
N GLN A 70 -17.15 -3.82 -5.90
CA GLN A 70 -18.37 -4.33 -5.24
C GLN A 70 -18.58 -5.86 -5.29
N THR A 71 -17.52 -6.61 -5.59
CA THR A 71 -17.51 -8.07 -5.61
C THR A 71 -16.33 -8.61 -4.82
N HIS A 72 -16.46 -9.84 -4.35
CA HIS A 72 -15.41 -10.56 -3.63
C HIS A 72 -14.47 -11.33 -4.58
N ILE A 73 -14.76 -11.37 -5.88
CA ILE A 73 -13.91 -12.01 -6.88
C ILE A 73 -13.45 -10.94 -7.86
N ILE A 74 -12.16 -10.61 -7.82
CA ILE A 74 -11.59 -9.47 -8.56
C ILE A 74 -10.49 -9.99 -9.49
N PRO A 75 -10.46 -9.60 -10.77
CA PRO A 75 -9.36 -9.99 -11.67
C PRO A 75 -8.04 -9.38 -11.21
N VAL A 76 -6.93 -10.11 -11.37
CA VAL A 76 -5.58 -9.62 -11.05
C VAL A 76 -5.27 -8.33 -11.81
N SER A 77 -5.75 -8.23 -13.05
CA SER A 77 -5.59 -7.04 -13.89
C SER A 77 -6.12 -5.76 -13.24
N ALA A 78 -7.19 -5.80 -12.44
CA ALA A 78 -7.70 -4.60 -11.78
C ALA A 78 -6.73 -4.04 -10.73
N PHE A 79 -5.98 -4.92 -10.05
CA PHE A 79 -4.94 -4.50 -9.11
C PHE A 79 -3.70 -3.99 -9.86
N LYS A 80 -3.35 -4.62 -10.99
CA LYS A 80 -2.31 -4.15 -11.91
C LYS A 80 -2.59 -2.75 -12.42
N ASP A 81 -3.79 -2.52 -12.95
CA ASP A 81 -4.24 -1.23 -13.46
C ASP A 81 -4.13 -0.16 -12.37
N ALA A 82 -4.52 -0.48 -11.14
CA ALA A 82 -4.41 0.44 -10.01
C ALA A 82 -2.96 0.78 -9.63
N LEU A 83 -2.03 -0.15 -9.78
CA LEU A 83 -0.61 0.06 -9.50
C LEU A 83 0.09 0.87 -10.59
N ASN A 84 -0.30 0.67 -11.85
CA ASN A 84 0.26 1.39 -12.98
C ASN A 84 -0.47 2.74 -13.25
N PHE A 85 -1.66 2.97 -12.67
CA PHE A 85 -2.51 4.16 -12.93
C PHE A 85 -1.80 5.51 -12.76
N LYS A 86 -0.86 5.60 -11.82
CA LYS A 86 -0.15 6.85 -11.53
C LYS A 86 1.30 6.87 -11.99
N LYS A 87 1.82 5.86 -12.69
CA LYS A 87 3.23 5.88 -13.13
C LYS A 87 3.49 7.07 -14.07
N GLU A 88 3.97 8.16 -13.46
CA GLU A 88 4.22 9.47 -14.09
C GLU A 88 5.53 9.52 -14.89
N TYR A 89 6.41 8.52 -14.75
CA TYR A 89 7.68 8.43 -15.48
C TYR A 89 7.68 7.23 -16.44
N GLU A 90 8.08 7.48 -17.69
CA GLU A 90 8.15 6.49 -18.78
C GLU A 90 9.23 5.41 -18.56
N ASP A 91 10.18 5.63 -17.65
CA ASP A 91 11.32 4.73 -17.38
C ASP A 91 11.06 3.67 -16.28
N ASP A 92 9.92 3.71 -15.59
CA ASP A 92 9.57 2.66 -14.61
C ASP A 92 8.92 1.48 -15.34
N GLU A 93 9.57 0.32 -15.34
CA GLU A 93 9.02 -0.94 -15.88
C GLU A 93 7.59 -1.16 -15.36
N GLU A 94 6.64 -1.41 -16.27
CA GLU A 94 5.26 -1.69 -15.90
C GLU A 94 5.21 -2.89 -14.94
N ILE A 95 4.40 -2.77 -13.88
CA ILE A 95 4.20 -3.89 -12.98
C ILE A 95 3.39 -4.94 -13.73
N ASP A 96 3.90 -6.16 -13.81
CA ASP A 96 3.26 -7.28 -14.48
C ASP A 96 2.33 -8.08 -13.55
N ASP A 97 1.64 -9.09 -14.08
CA ASP A 97 0.70 -9.89 -13.28
C ASP A 97 1.43 -10.75 -12.23
N GLU A 98 2.68 -11.16 -12.46
CA GLU A 98 3.47 -11.98 -11.53
C GLU A 98 3.87 -11.17 -10.30
N GLU A 99 4.31 -9.93 -10.49
CA GLU A 99 4.61 -8.98 -9.43
C GLU A 99 3.37 -8.65 -8.60
N VAL A 100 2.21 -8.39 -9.24
CA VAL A 100 0.95 -8.16 -8.53
C VAL A 100 0.56 -9.36 -7.67
N MET A 101 0.67 -10.56 -8.23
CA MET A 101 0.40 -11.79 -7.50
C MET A 101 1.37 -12.00 -6.34
N CYS A 102 2.65 -11.64 -6.49
CA CYS A 102 3.63 -11.68 -5.42
C CYS A 102 3.25 -10.73 -4.27
N ILE A 103 2.89 -9.48 -4.58
CA ILE A 103 2.44 -8.51 -3.58
C ILE A 103 1.19 -9.02 -2.86
N LEU A 104 0.19 -9.51 -3.61
CA LEU A 104 -1.03 -10.08 -3.04
C LEU A 104 -0.74 -11.28 -2.14
N SER A 105 0.17 -12.17 -2.56
CA SER A 105 0.55 -13.36 -1.80
C SER A 105 1.17 -12.98 -0.46
N ASN A 106 2.08 -11.98 -0.45
CA ASN A 106 2.67 -11.47 0.78
C ASN A 106 1.61 -10.84 1.70
N LEU A 107 0.70 -10.04 1.15
CA LEU A 107 -0.38 -9.43 1.95
C LEU A 107 -1.37 -10.46 2.52
N ILE A 108 -1.61 -11.56 1.79
CA ILE A 108 -2.43 -12.68 2.28
C ILE A 108 -1.68 -13.43 3.38
N HIS A 109 -0.41 -13.75 3.15
CA HIS A 109 0.44 -14.44 4.12
C HIS A 109 0.54 -13.69 5.45
N GLU A 110 0.69 -12.36 5.40
CA GLU A 110 0.75 -11.48 6.57
C GLU A 110 -0.63 -11.16 7.18
N ASN A 111 -1.71 -11.83 6.74
CA ASN A 111 -3.10 -11.61 7.17
C ASN A 111 -3.62 -10.16 6.97
N LYS A 112 -2.92 -9.34 6.20
CA LYS A 112 -3.33 -7.97 5.82
C LYS A 112 -4.52 -7.98 4.86
N ILE A 113 -4.64 -9.07 4.10
CA ILE A 113 -5.76 -9.40 3.21
C ILE A 113 -6.21 -10.83 3.51
N LYS A 114 -7.52 -11.09 3.54
CA LYS A 114 -8.10 -12.42 3.68
C LYS A 114 -8.67 -12.87 2.34
N GLY A 115 -8.12 -13.94 1.79
CA GLY A 115 -8.53 -14.50 0.51
C GLY A 115 -7.51 -15.48 -0.03
N TYR A 116 -7.67 -15.86 -1.29
CA TYR A 116 -6.69 -16.65 -2.03
C TYR A 116 -6.61 -16.20 -3.49
N ILE A 117 -5.51 -16.54 -4.14
CA ILE A 117 -5.30 -16.28 -5.57
C ILE A 117 -5.67 -17.54 -6.35
N SER A 118 -6.57 -17.39 -7.32
CA SER A 118 -6.87 -18.41 -8.33
C SER A 118 -5.99 -18.16 -9.55
N TYR A 119 -4.83 -18.81 -9.59
CA TYR A 119 -3.85 -18.67 -10.68
C TYR A 119 -4.46 -19.02 -12.04
N GLN A 120 -5.18 -20.14 -12.14
CA GLN A 120 -5.78 -20.59 -13.40
C GLN A 120 -6.77 -19.57 -14.01
N HIS A 121 -7.44 -18.78 -13.18
CA HIS A 121 -8.44 -17.82 -13.62
C HIS A 121 -7.98 -16.37 -13.55
N MET A 122 -6.73 -16.12 -13.13
CA MET A 122 -6.18 -14.79 -12.90
C MET A 122 -7.10 -13.90 -12.05
N LYS A 123 -7.60 -14.47 -10.94
CA LYS A 123 -8.54 -13.80 -10.02
C LYS A 123 -8.10 -13.93 -8.57
N VAL A 124 -8.40 -12.92 -7.79
CA VAL A 124 -8.30 -12.93 -6.33
C VAL A 124 -9.69 -13.14 -5.76
N VAL A 125 -9.85 -14.17 -4.94
CA VAL A 125 -11.08 -14.47 -4.21
C VAL A 125 -10.91 -14.02 -2.77
N LEU A 126 -11.50 -12.86 -2.45
CA LEU A 126 -11.45 -12.23 -1.15
C LEU A 126 -12.54 -12.76 -0.22
N SER A 127 -12.30 -12.70 1.09
CA SER A 127 -13.29 -13.05 2.09
C SER A 127 -14.50 -12.13 2.02
N LYS A 128 -15.71 -12.70 2.05
CA LYS A 128 -16.95 -11.92 2.13
C LYS A 128 -17.08 -11.14 3.43
N GLN A 129 -16.40 -11.60 4.48
CA GLN A 129 -16.39 -10.97 5.79
C GLN A 129 -14.97 -10.48 6.10
N ASN A 130 -14.82 -9.19 6.36
CA ASN A 130 -13.55 -8.60 6.79
C ASN A 130 -12.35 -8.97 5.88
N ALA A 131 -12.51 -8.86 4.55
CA ALA A 131 -11.43 -9.07 3.58
C ALA A 131 -10.15 -8.28 3.91
N PHE A 132 -10.30 -7.11 4.54
CA PHE A 132 -9.22 -6.23 4.95
C PHE A 132 -9.33 -5.95 6.46
N PRO A 133 -8.78 -6.82 7.32
CA PRO A 133 -8.84 -6.67 8.78
C PRO A 133 -8.24 -5.33 9.26
N PRO A 134 -8.68 -4.80 10.42
CA PRO A 134 -8.04 -3.65 11.04
C PRO A 134 -6.56 -3.91 11.31
N LEU A 135 -5.69 -2.95 10.96
CA LEU A 135 -4.23 -3.11 11.13
C LEU A 135 -3.81 -3.26 12.60
N SER A 136 -4.58 -2.72 13.54
CA SER A 136 -4.33 -2.85 14.98
C SER A 136 -4.65 -4.25 15.53
N ALA A 137 -5.43 -5.04 14.79
CA ALA A 137 -5.77 -6.41 15.17
C ALA A 137 -4.75 -7.44 14.67
N LEU A 138 -3.75 -7.00 13.89
CA LEU A 138 -2.63 -7.80 13.44
C LEU A 138 -1.51 -7.64 14.48
N SER A 139 -1.44 -8.55 15.44
CA SER A 139 -0.28 -8.68 16.33
C SER A 139 0.85 -9.41 15.59
N GLU A 140 2.09 -8.95 15.80
CA GLU A 140 3.32 -9.55 15.24
C GLU A 140 3.44 -11.07 15.50
#